data_AF-X8DMS0-F1
#
_entry.id   AF-X8DMS0-F1
#
_cell.length_a   1.000
_cell.length_b   1.000
_cell.length_c   1.000
_cell.angle_alpha   90.00
_cell.angle_beta   90.00
_cell.angle_gamma   90.00
#
_symmetry.space_group_name_H-M   'P 1'
#
loop_
_entity.id
_entity.type
_entity.pdbx_description
1 polymer ?
#
loop_
_entity_poly.entity_id
_entity_poly.type
_entity_poly.pdbx_seq_one_letter_code
_entity_poly.pdbx_strand_id
1 'polypeptide(L)'
;MSRKTFYALYPSKEEVFLDAYQTLGALLRKLGLGAVPDEHHSGGIDRLHGSIRALLETMAANGSATRMFYLEALGAGTRVRSRRNEAIDQFVDAAVPGLQALRADLEPGLPRLSRQLCHLIVAASIELITEFLADHDPAELPRLVPDLIETVRAIATPNHSALDSPPT
;
A
#
# COMPACT_ATOMS: atom_id res chain seq x y z
N MET A 1 25.35 0.66 16.81
CA MET A 1 24.61 1.25 17.96
C MET A 1 24.68 0.30 19.14
N SER A 2 25.03 0.77 20.34
CA SER A 2 24.99 -0.06 21.56
C SER A 2 23.55 -0.21 22.06
N ARG A 3 23.18 -1.36 22.65
CA ARG A 3 21.88 -1.55 23.33
C ARG A 3 21.59 -0.43 24.33
N LYS A 4 22.63 0.09 25.00
CA LYS A 4 22.50 1.19 25.98
C LYS A 4 22.13 2.51 25.31
N THR A 5 22.66 2.80 24.12
CA THR A 5 22.32 3.99 23.32
C THR A 5 20.92 3.87 22.71
N PHE A 6 20.48 2.67 22.34
CA PHE A 6 19.14 2.41 21.81
C PHE A 6 18.04 2.63 22.87
N TYR A 7 18.20 2.10 24.08
CA TYR A 7 17.24 2.31 25.18
C TYR A 7 17.30 3.71 25.80
N ALA A 8 18.38 4.46 25.58
CA ALA A 8 18.45 5.88 25.95
C ALA A 8 17.64 6.79 25.00
N LEU A 9 17.48 6.37 23.73
CA LEU A 9 16.70 7.09 22.72
C LEU A 9 15.23 6.68 22.71
N TYR A 10 14.93 5.42 23.04
CA TYR A 10 13.57 4.90 23.06
C TYR A 10 13.27 4.16 24.36
N PRO A 11 12.41 4.70 25.24
CA PRO A 11 12.09 4.10 26.53
C PRO A 11 11.25 2.82 26.40
N SER A 12 10.66 2.54 25.23
CA SER A 12 9.96 1.29 24.95
C SER A 12 10.08 0.92 23.47
N LYS A 13 9.80 -0.35 23.16
CA LYS A 13 9.67 -0.81 21.76
C LYS A 13 8.58 -0.03 21.02
N GLU A 14 7.48 0.34 21.69
CA GLU A 14 6.39 1.11 21.09
C GLU A 14 6.86 2.44 20.53
N GLU A 15 7.73 3.17 21.25
CA GLU A 15 8.23 4.48 20.80
C GLU A 15 9.09 4.35 19.52
N VAL A 16 9.84 3.26 19.37
CA VAL A 16 10.58 2.97 18.12
C VAL A 16 9.61 2.75 16.95
N PHE A 17 8.52 2.02 17.18
CA PHE A 17 7.50 1.81 16.15
C PHE A 17 6.86 3.13 15.74
N LEU A 18 6.43 3.94 16.71
CA LEU A 18 5.74 5.20 16.44
C LEU A 18 6.59 6.18 15.62
N ASP A 19 7.89 6.28 15.91
CA ASP A 19 8.84 7.12 15.17
C ASP A 19 9.08 6.59 13.74
N ALA A 20 9.17 5.27 13.57
CA ALA A 20 9.25 4.64 12.25
C ALA A 20 8.01 4.93 11.40
N TYR A 21 6.81 4.90 12.00
CA TYR A 21 5.56 5.27 11.31
C TYR A 21 5.52 6.74 10.86
N GLN A 22 6.11 7.67 11.62
CA GLN A 22 6.20 9.08 11.23
C GLN A 22 7.13 9.26 10.03
N THR A 23 8.28 8.60 10.05
CA THR A 23 9.27 8.63 8.98
C THR A 23 8.70 8.02 7.69
N LEU A 24 8.03 6.87 7.78
CA LEU A 24 7.38 6.23 6.63
C LEU A 24 6.27 7.11 6.04
N GLY A 25 5.44 7.72 6.89
CA GLY A 25 4.41 8.66 6.43
C GLY A 25 4.99 9.88 5.70
N ALA A 26 6.13 10.41 6.15
CA ALA A 26 6.82 11.51 5.47
C ALA A 26 7.41 11.07 4.11
N LEU A 27 7.93 9.85 4.02
CA LEU A 27 8.47 9.27 2.79
C LEU A 27 7.37 9.05 1.73
N LEU A 28 6.22 8.49 2.13
CA LEU A 28 5.08 8.27 1.24
C LEU A 28 4.50 9.57 0.69
N ARG A 29 4.43 10.63 1.52
CA ARG A 29 4.04 11.98 1.07
C ARG A 29 5.04 12.56 0.06
N LYS A 30 6.34 12.36 0.27
CA LYS A 30 7.40 12.82 -0.64
C LYS A 30 7.37 12.10 -1.99
N LEU A 31 6.89 10.86 -2.03
CA LEU A 31 6.75 10.05 -3.25
C LEU A 31 5.52 10.42 -4.10
N GLY A 32 4.70 11.39 -3.68
CA GLY A 32 3.58 11.86 -4.49
C GLY A 32 2.40 10.90 -4.54
N LEU A 33 2.29 9.96 -3.61
CA LEU A 33 1.06 9.20 -3.36
C LEU A 33 -0.02 10.19 -2.89
N GLY A 34 -0.79 10.73 -3.83
CA GLY A 34 -1.75 11.82 -3.62
C GLY A 34 -1.54 13.06 -4.50
N ALA A 35 -0.49 13.11 -5.33
CA ALA A 35 -0.33 14.16 -6.33
C ALA A 35 -1.33 13.95 -7.48
N VAL A 36 -2.01 15.03 -7.88
CA VAL A 36 -2.87 15.05 -9.06
C VAL A 36 -1.99 14.79 -10.29
N PRO A 37 -2.39 13.90 -11.23
CA PRO A 37 -1.55 13.58 -12.38
C PRO A 37 -1.30 14.81 -13.26
N ASP A 38 -0.06 14.96 -13.72
CA ASP A 38 0.25 15.82 -14.87
C ASP A 38 -0.44 15.25 -16.13
N GLU A 39 -1.06 16.12 -16.92
CA GLU A 39 -1.92 15.77 -18.08
C GLU A 39 -1.17 15.03 -19.22
N HIS A 40 0.14 14.82 -19.10
CA HIS A 40 1.02 14.46 -20.22
C HIS A 40 1.61 13.02 -20.21
N HIS A 41 1.22 12.14 -19.29
CA HIS A 41 1.85 10.80 -19.21
C HIS A 41 0.85 9.65 -19.12
N SER A 42 0.98 8.73 -20.10
CA SER A 42 0.68 7.28 -20.14
C SER A 42 -0.66 6.79 -19.55
N GLY A 43 -1.32 5.82 -20.20
CA GLY A 43 -2.61 5.29 -19.76
C GLY A 43 -2.65 4.84 -18.29
N GLY A 44 -3.84 4.78 -17.68
CA GLY A 44 -4.03 4.55 -16.24
C GLY A 44 -3.24 3.36 -15.65
N ILE A 45 -3.06 2.28 -16.42
CA ILE A 45 -2.29 1.09 -16.02
C ILE A 45 -0.78 1.34 -15.94
N ASP A 46 -0.19 2.06 -16.88
CA ASP A 46 1.26 2.35 -16.86
C ASP A 46 1.63 3.22 -15.66
N ARG A 47 0.75 4.16 -15.31
CA ARG A 47 0.90 4.99 -14.09
C ARG A 47 0.79 4.14 -12.83
N LEU A 48 -0.18 3.24 -12.76
CA LEU A 48 -0.32 2.31 -11.63
C LEU A 48 0.94 1.44 -11.48
N HIS A 49 1.46 0.91 -12.59
CA HIS A 49 2.70 0.12 -12.61
C HIS A 49 3.90 0.92 -12.10
N GLY A 50 4.07 2.16 -12.55
CA GLY A 50 5.10 3.06 -12.05
C GLY A 50 5.01 3.30 -10.54
N SER A 51 3.82 3.60 -10.03
CA SER A 51 3.58 3.88 -8.61
C SER A 51 3.83 2.66 -7.71
N ILE A 52 3.33 1.49 -8.11
CA ILE A 52 3.52 0.24 -7.34
C ILE A 52 4.99 -0.15 -7.31
N ARG A 53 5.70 -0.06 -8.45
CA ARG A 53 7.13 -0.33 -8.51
C ARG A 53 7.93 0.63 -7.62
N ALA A 54 7.69 1.93 -7.72
CA ALA A 54 8.39 2.92 -6.89
C ALA A 54 8.16 2.69 -5.39
N LEU A 55 6.94 2.30 -5.01
CA LEU A 55 6.61 1.92 -3.63
C LEU A 55 7.41 0.69 -3.17
N LEU A 56 7.43 -0.39 -3.96
CA LEU A 56 8.17 -1.63 -3.63
C LEU A 56 9.69 -1.43 -3.63
N GLU A 57 10.23 -0.63 -4.55
CA GLU A 57 11.66 -0.25 -4.56
C GLU A 57 12.02 0.58 -3.32
N THR A 58 11.15 1.49 -2.91
CA THR A 58 11.34 2.26 -1.67
C THR A 58 11.34 1.33 -0.45
N MET A 59 10.40 0.39 -0.40
CA MET A 59 10.33 -0.59 0.69
C MET A 59 11.56 -1.51 0.72
N ALA A 60 12.06 -1.92 -0.46
CA ALA A 60 13.28 -2.70 -0.61
C ALA A 60 14.51 -1.94 -0.10
N ALA A 61 14.65 -0.66 -0.48
CA ALA A 61 15.74 0.21 -0.02
C ALA A 61 15.72 0.44 1.50
N ASN A 62 14.57 0.24 2.15
CA ASN A 62 14.36 0.40 3.59
C ASN A 62 14.02 -0.94 4.28
N GLY A 63 14.58 -2.05 3.81
CA GLY A 63 14.17 -3.42 4.17
C GLY A 63 14.01 -3.72 5.66
N SER A 64 14.91 -3.24 6.53
CA SER A 64 14.80 -3.44 7.97
C SER A 64 13.57 -2.74 8.56
N ALA A 65 13.28 -1.51 8.13
CA ALA A 65 12.10 -0.76 8.56
C ALA A 65 10.81 -1.39 7.99
N THR A 66 10.86 -1.86 6.74
CA THR A 66 9.77 -2.58 6.10
C THR A 66 9.42 -3.86 6.86
N ARG A 67 10.38 -4.75 7.16
CA ARG A 67 10.12 -5.97 7.95
C ARG A 67 9.57 -5.65 9.34
N MET A 68 10.15 -4.68 10.03
CA MET A 68 9.66 -4.24 11.33
C MET A 68 8.17 -3.82 11.25
N PHE A 69 7.80 -3.04 10.23
CA PHE A 69 6.44 -2.59 10.02
C PHE A 69 5.46 -3.74 9.74
N TYR A 70 5.79 -4.63 8.80
CA TYR A 70 4.88 -5.68 8.33
C TYR A 70 4.80 -6.89 9.26
N LEU A 71 5.92 -7.30 9.86
CA LEU A 71 6.00 -8.54 10.66
C LEU A 71 5.88 -8.29 12.17
N GLU A 72 6.42 -7.20 12.69
CA GLU A 72 6.61 -7.03 14.14
C GLU A 72 5.56 -6.11 14.80
N ALA A 73 4.96 -5.19 14.04
CA ALA A 73 4.03 -4.19 14.58
C ALA A 73 2.75 -4.81 15.20
N LEU A 74 2.34 -5.99 14.74
CA LEU A 74 1.15 -6.69 15.26
C LEU A 74 1.33 -7.18 16.70
N GLY A 75 2.58 -7.43 17.14
CA GLY A 75 2.91 -7.88 18.49
C GLY A 75 3.22 -6.75 19.48
N ALA A 76 3.25 -5.49 19.02
CA ALA A 76 3.88 -4.38 19.75
C ALA A 76 2.97 -3.62 20.74
N GLY A 77 1.71 -4.05 20.95
CA GLY A 77 0.78 -3.40 21.89
C GLY A 77 -0.33 -2.58 21.22
N THR A 78 -1.27 -2.08 22.01
CA THR A 78 -2.50 -1.43 21.51
C THR A 78 -2.21 -0.09 20.84
N ARG A 79 -1.28 0.72 21.37
CA ARG A 79 -0.89 2.02 20.78
C ARG A 79 -0.31 1.86 19.38
N VAL A 80 0.59 0.87 19.20
CA VAL A 80 1.20 0.58 17.90
C VAL A 80 0.17 0.08 16.90
N ARG A 81 -0.77 -0.77 17.34
CA ARG A 81 -1.89 -1.22 16.50
C ARG A 81 -2.79 -0.06 16.05
N SER A 82 -3.14 0.87 16.95
CA SER A 82 -3.92 2.06 16.59
C SER A 82 -3.19 2.92 15.55
N ARG A 83 -1.90 3.21 15.77
CA ARG A 83 -1.10 3.99 14.81
C ARG A 83 -0.98 3.30 13.45
N ARG A 84 -0.90 1.97 13.42
CA ARG A 84 -0.92 1.16 12.19
C ARG A 84 -2.22 1.35 11.44
N ASN A 85 -3.36 1.25 12.13
CA ASN A 85 -4.67 1.41 11.52
C ASN A 85 -4.83 2.82 10.94
N GLU A 86 -4.39 3.85 11.67
CA GLU A 86 -4.36 5.24 11.17
C GLU A 86 -3.48 5.40 9.92
N ALA A 87 -2.31 4.75 9.86
CA ALA A 87 -1.47 4.77 8.66
C ALA A 87 -2.17 4.12 7.46
N ILE A 88 -2.87 3.01 7.69
CA ILE A 88 -3.62 2.32 6.64
C ILE A 88 -4.77 3.20 6.15
N ASP A 89 -5.53 3.82 7.04
CA ASP A 89 -6.60 4.75 6.66
C ASP A 89 -6.09 5.94 5.84
N GLN A 90 -4.97 6.54 6.26
CA GLN A 90 -4.32 7.62 5.51
C GLN A 90 -3.87 7.16 4.12
N PHE A 91 -3.34 5.95 4.00
CA PHE A 91 -2.93 5.38 2.73
C PHE A 91 -4.13 5.09 1.82
N VAL A 92 -5.23 4.56 2.38
CA VAL A 92 -6.48 4.36 1.64
C VAL A 92 -7.00 5.68 1.08
N ASP A 93 -7.06 6.72 1.91
CA ASP A 93 -7.56 8.02 1.48
C ASP A 93 -6.67 8.64 0.38
N ALA A 94 -5.34 8.45 0.46
CA ALA A 94 -4.40 8.87 -0.58
C ALA A 94 -4.52 8.06 -1.88
N ALA A 95 -4.89 6.77 -1.81
CA ALA A 95 -5.03 5.90 -2.97
C ALA A 95 -6.36 6.11 -3.73
N VAL A 96 -7.41 6.58 -3.05
CA VAL A 96 -8.76 6.73 -3.62
C VAL A 96 -8.77 7.51 -4.96
N PRO A 97 -8.16 8.70 -5.09
CA PRO A 97 -8.20 9.45 -6.36
C PRO A 97 -7.59 8.67 -7.53
N GLY A 98 -6.46 8.00 -7.31
CA GLY A 98 -5.79 7.21 -8.35
C GLY A 98 -6.59 5.98 -8.77
N LEU A 99 -7.19 5.28 -7.80
CA LEU A 99 -8.05 4.11 -8.07
C LEU A 99 -9.34 4.51 -8.80
N GLN A 100 -9.93 5.66 -8.47
CA GLN A 100 -11.10 6.19 -9.18
C GLN A 100 -10.76 6.56 -10.62
N ALA A 101 -9.63 7.24 -10.85
CA ALA A 101 -9.17 7.60 -12.18
C ALA A 101 -8.91 6.34 -13.03
N LEU A 102 -8.23 5.34 -12.47
CA LEU A 102 -8.01 4.06 -13.13
C LEU A 102 -9.32 3.40 -13.58
N ARG A 103 -10.31 3.34 -12.69
CA ARG A 103 -11.62 2.75 -13.02
C ARG A 103 -12.36 3.55 -14.07
N ALA A 104 -12.34 4.87 -14.00
CA ALA A 104 -12.97 5.73 -15.00
C ALA A 104 -12.32 5.58 -16.38
N ASP A 105 -10.99 5.41 -16.43
CA ASP A 105 -10.22 5.21 -17.67
C ASP A 105 -10.50 3.85 -18.32
N LEU A 106 -10.58 2.78 -17.52
CA LEU A 106 -10.70 1.40 -18.03
C LEU A 106 -12.14 0.92 -18.18
N GLU A 107 -13.03 1.32 -17.27
CA GLU A 107 -14.39 0.82 -17.15
C GLU A 107 -15.38 1.97 -16.86
N PRO A 108 -15.53 2.95 -17.79
CA PRO A 108 -16.31 4.17 -17.55
C PRO A 108 -17.80 3.92 -17.26
N GLY A 109 -18.32 2.74 -17.62
CA GLY A 109 -19.69 2.33 -17.36
C GLY A 109 -19.96 1.84 -15.93
N LEU A 110 -18.91 1.59 -15.14
CA LEU A 110 -19.07 1.07 -13.79
C LEU A 110 -19.21 2.18 -12.73
N PRO A 111 -19.97 1.95 -11.63
CA PRO A 111 -20.10 2.92 -10.54
C PRO A 111 -18.74 3.21 -9.89
N ARG A 112 -18.58 4.40 -9.29
CA ARG A 112 -17.39 4.76 -8.51
C ARG A 112 -17.05 3.72 -7.44
N LEU A 113 -15.75 3.53 -7.17
CA LEU A 113 -15.31 2.66 -6.08
C LEU A 113 -15.79 3.20 -4.74
N SER A 114 -16.29 2.33 -3.87
CA SER A 114 -16.53 2.70 -2.48
C SER A 114 -15.20 2.78 -1.72
N ARG A 115 -15.14 3.57 -0.64
CA ARG A 115 -13.95 3.59 0.24
C ARG A 115 -13.60 2.19 0.75
N GLN A 116 -14.61 1.36 0.99
CA GLN A 116 -14.42 -0.03 1.43
C GLN A 116 -13.71 -0.87 0.37
N LEU A 117 -14.04 -0.73 -0.92
CA LEU A 117 -13.33 -1.43 -1.98
C LEU A 117 -11.88 -0.94 -2.11
N CYS A 118 -11.64 0.37 -1.97
CA CYS A 118 -10.28 0.90 -1.90
C CYS A 118 -9.49 0.33 -0.71
N HIS A 119 -10.14 0.21 0.45
CA HIS A 119 -9.55 -0.40 1.63
C HIS A 119 -9.20 -1.88 1.39
N LEU A 120 -10.06 -2.64 0.72
CA LEU A 120 -9.79 -4.04 0.39
C LEU A 120 -8.59 -4.21 -0.57
N ILE A 121 -8.42 -3.32 -1.54
CA ILE A 121 -7.23 -3.29 -2.42
C ILE A 121 -5.96 -3.10 -1.59
N VAL A 122 -5.96 -2.13 -0.68
CA VAL A 122 -4.83 -1.86 0.21
C VAL A 122 -4.57 -3.03 1.15
N ALA A 123 -5.62 -3.60 1.75
CA ALA A 123 -5.51 -4.74 2.64
C ALA A 123 -4.93 -5.98 1.95
N ALA A 124 -5.41 -6.31 0.75
CA ALA A 124 -4.87 -7.41 -0.05
C ALA A 124 -3.39 -7.17 -0.40
N SER A 125 -3.02 -5.94 -0.76
CA SER A 125 -1.63 -5.59 -1.05
C SER A 125 -0.73 -5.75 0.18
N ILE A 126 -1.21 -5.31 1.35
CA ILE A 126 -0.48 -5.46 2.62
C ILE A 126 -0.27 -6.94 2.94
N GLU A 127 -1.28 -7.79 2.74
CA GLU A 127 -1.17 -9.23 3.01
C GLU A 127 -0.14 -9.89 2.09
N LEU A 128 -0.19 -9.64 0.77
CA LEU A 128 0.78 -10.16 -0.18
C LEU A 128 2.21 -9.74 0.15
N ILE A 129 2.42 -8.49 0.55
CA ILE A 129 3.73 -8.01 1.00
C ILE A 129 4.16 -8.71 2.30
N THR A 130 3.23 -8.91 3.24
CA THR A 130 3.51 -9.57 4.53
C THR A 130 3.92 -11.02 4.32
N GLU A 131 3.18 -11.76 3.51
CA GLU A 131 3.46 -13.15 3.15
C GLU A 131 4.82 -13.26 2.45
N PHE A 132 5.07 -12.42 1.45
CA PHE A 132 6.37 -12.40 0.77
C PHE A 132 7.54 -12.13 1.73
N LEU A 133 7.39 -11.18 2.65
CA LEU A 133 8.44 -10.83 3.61
C LEU A 133 8.71 -11.92 4.65
N ALA A 134 7.79 -12.87 4.84
CA ALA A 134 8.01 -14.01 5.73
C ALA A 134 9.11 -14.94 5.20
N ASP A 135 9.17 -15.13 3.87
CA ASP A 135 10.04 -16.11 3.22
C ASP A 135 11.17 -15.49 2.37
N HIS A 136 11.10 -14.18 2.07
CA HIS A 136 12.02 -13.52 1.14
C HIS A 136 12.74 -12.31 1.74
N ASP A 137 13.87 -11.92 1.13
CA ASP A 137 14.58 -10.70 1.47
C ASP A 137 13.79 -9.47 0.97
N PRO A 138 13.70 -8.36 1.74
CA PRO A 138 13.02 -7.15 1.28
C PRO A 138 13.56 -6.59 -0.03
N ALA A 139 14.83 -6.82 -0.37
CA ALA A 139 15.41 -6.44 -1.64
C ALA A 139 14.70 -7.07 -2.85
N GLU A 140 13.98 -8.17 -2.63
CA GLU A 140 13.26 -8.93 -3.64
C GLU A 140 11.81 -8.43 -3.83
N LEU A 141 11.32 -7.50 -3.00
CA LEU A 141 9.96 -6.96 -3.06
C LEU A 141 9.51 -6.46 -4.44
N PRO A 142 10.36 -5.85 -5.30
CA PRO A 142 9.93 -5.44 -6.64
C PRO A 142 9.41 -6.58 -7.51
N ARG A 143 9.62 -7.85 -7.14
CA ARG A 143 9.01 -9.00 -7.83
C ARG A 143 7.50 -9.08 -7.66
N LEU A 144 6.92 -8.47 -6.62
CA LEU A 144 5.47 -8.45 -6.39
C LEU A 144 4.72 -7.45 -7.26
N VAL A 145 5.42 -6.61 -8.04
CA VAL A 145 4.78 -5.63 -8.93
C VAL A 145 3.65 -6.24 -9.79
N PRO A 146 3.87 -7.34 -10.55
CA PRO A 146 2.80 -7.96 -11.34
C PRO A 146 1.60 -8.41 -10.49
N ASP A 147 1.83 -9.03 -9.34
CA ASP A 147 0.77 -9.57 -8.49
C ASP A 147 -0.09 -8.46 -7.85
N LEU A 148 0.54 -7.37 -7.44
CA LEU A 148 -0.17 -6.20 -6.92
C LEU A 148 -0.96 -5.48 -8.02
N ILE A 149 -0.42 -5.39 -9.24
CA ILE A 149 -1.17 -4.84 -10.38
C ILE A 149 -2.41 -5.67 -10.68
N GLU A 150 -2.28 -6.99 -10.69
CA GLU A 150 -3.40 -7.88 -10.96
C GLU A 150 -4.46 -7.80 -9.85
N THR A 151 -4.03 -7.72 -8.59
CA THR A 151 -4.93 -7.51 -7.44
C THR A 151 -5.72 -6.21 -7.58
N VAL A 152 -5.06 -5.11 -7.93
CA VAL A 152 -5.73 -3.82 -8.15
C VAL A 152 -6.72 -3.94 -9.31
N ARG A 153 -6.32 -4.56 -10.43
CA ARG A 153 -7.19 -4.74 -11.60
C ARG A 153 -8.42 -5.58 -11.25
N ALA A 154 -8.25 -6.72 -10.60
CA ALA A 154 -9.34 -7.64 -10.27
C ALA A 154 -10.43 -6.97 -9.40
N ILE A 155 -10.06 -6.03 -8.53
CA ILE A 155 -11.01 -5.35 -7.64
C ILE A 155 -11.50 -4.02 -8.23
N ALA A 156 -10.63 -3.24 -8.86
CA ALA A 156 -10.96 -1.93 -9.41
C ALA A 156 -11.73 -2.01 -10.74
N THR A 157 -11.48 -3.06 -11.51
CA THR A 157 -12.13 -3.36 -12.79
C THR A 157 -12.50 -4.84 -12.79
N PRO A 158 -13.45 -5.27 -11.93
CA PRO A 158 -13.83 -6.67 -11.86
C PRO A 158 -14.35 -7.07 -13.23
N ASN A 159 -13.75 -8.12 -13.80
CA ASN A 159 -14.17 -8.74 -15.06
C ASN A 159 -15.56 -9.35 -14.90
N HIS A 160 -16.59 -8.52 -14.78
CA HIS A 160 -17.95 -8.95 -15.02
C HIS A 160 -18.23 -8.64 -16.49
N SER A 161 -17.95 -9.63 -17.34
CA SER A 161 -18.92 -9.90 -18.41
C SER A 161 -20.25 -9.99 -17.67
N ALA A 162 -21.17 -9.07 -17.96
CA ALA A 162 -22.50 -9.09 -17.38
C ALA A 162 -22.99 -10.54 -17.43
N LEU A 163 -23.23 -11.15 -16.27
CA LEU A 163 -23.92 -12.43 -16.24
C LEU A 163 -25.18 -12.24 -17.06
N ASP A 164 -25.28 -13.07 -18.09
CA ASP A 164 -26.33 -13.08 -19.09
C ASP A 164 -27.66 -12.62 -18.50
N SER A 165 -28.20 -11.55 -19.09
CA SER A 165 -29.61 -11.21 -18.85
C SER A 165 -30.44 -12.47 -19.10
N PRO A 166 -31.34 -12.88 -18.19
CA PRO A 166 -32.16 -14.05 -18.44
C PRO A 166 -32.96 -13.82 -19.74
N PRO A 167 -33.11 -14.83 -20.61
CA PRO A 167 -33.94 -14.68 -21.79
C PRO A 167 -35.36 -14.33 -21.36
N THR A 168 -35.93 -13.34 -22.04
CA THR A 168 -37.30 -12.82 -21.93
C THR A 168 -38.36 -13.90 -21.95
#